data_AF-A0A2V8CTG0-F1
#
_entry.id   AF-A0A2V8CTG0-F1
#
_cell.length_a   1.000
_cell.length_b   1.000
_cell.length_c   1.000
_cell.angle_alpha   90.00
_cell.angle_beta   90.00
_cell.angle_gamma   90.00
#
_symmetry.space_group_name_H-M   'P 1'
#
loop_
_entity.id
_entity.type
_entity.pdbx_description
1 polymer ?
#
loop_
_entity_poly.entity_id
_entity_poly.type
_entity_poly.pdbx_seq_one_letter_code
_entity_poly.pdbx_strand_id
1 'polypeptide(L)' 'DFNWQTDYVFQQPLRLPKGTKIRTSAWYDNSAANKSNPDPTVDVHWGDQTWQEMQFTAFAFSLDSSSTTTVQEQR' A
#
# COMPACT_ATOMS: atom_id res chain seq x y z
N ASP A 1 9.92 -13.12 10.72
CA ASP A 1 10.02 -11.95 11.62
C ASP A 1 9.00 -10.91 11.14
N PHE A 2 8.11 -10.44 12.01
CA PHE A 2 7.08 -9.44 11.69
C PHE A 2 7.54 -7.99 11.98
N ASN A 3 8.79 -7.80 12.41
CA ASN A 3 9.35 -6.49 12.77
C ASN A 3 9.41 -5.46 11.61
N TRP A 4 8.98 -5.82 10.40
CA TRP A 4 9.01 -4.95 9.21
C TRP A 4 7.67 -4.25 8.91
N GLN A 5 6.58 -4.62 9.59
CA GLN A 5 5.28 -3.95 9.43
C GLN A 5 5.23 -2.70 10.31
N THR A 6 5.91 -1.65 9.87
CA THR A 6 5.99 -0.37 10.58
C THR A 6 5.49 0.77 9.71
N ASP A 7 4.96 1.82 10.35
CA ASP A 7 4.57 3.03 9.65
C ASP A 7 5.80 3.87 9.28
N TYR A 8 5.89 4.22 7.99
CA TYR A 8 6.81 5.24 7.52
C TYR A 8 6.07 6.57 7.44
N VAL A 9 6.31 7.44 8.42
CA VAL A 9 5.71 8.77 8.46
C VAL A 9 6.59 9.75 7.71
N PHE A 10 6.03 10.41 6.70
CA PHE A 10 6.74 11.47 5.98
C PHE A 10 7.10 12.61 6.93
N GLN A 11 8.37 13.05 6.93
CA GLN A 11 8.81 14.21 7.70
C GLN A 11 8.03 15.48 7.31
N GLN A 12 7.66 15.60 6.03
CA GLN A 12 6.80 16.65 5.51
C GLN A 12 5.66 15.99 4.71
N PRO A 13 4.38 16.22 5.05
CA PRO A 13 3.26 15.63 4.33
C PRO A 13 3.26 16.01 2.85
N LEU A 14 2.99 15.03 1.97
CA LEU A 14 2.86 15.27 0.54
C LEU A 14 1.47 15.84 0.23
N ARG A 15 1.42 16.93 -0.54
CA ARG A 15 0.16 17.41 -1.15
C ARG A 15 -0.15 16.53 -2.36
N LEU A 16 -1.38 16.03 -2.44
CA LEU A 16 -1.85 15.18 -3.53
C LEU A 16 -2.95 15.91 -4.32
N PRO A 17 -2.62 16.74 -5.32
CA PRO A 17 -3.61 17.42 -6.15
C PRO A 17 -4.55 16.44 -6.87
N LYS A 18 -5.71 16.96 -7.31
CA LYS A 18 -6.65 16.20 -8.13
C LYS A 18 -5.94 15.59 -9.35
N GLY A 19 -6.17 14.29 -9.58
CA GLY A 19 -5.55 13.54 -10.68
C GLY A 19 -4.26 12.81 -10.30
N THR A 20 -3.77 12.97 -9.07
CA THR A 20 -2.67 12.14 -8.53
C THR A 20 -3.03 10.65 -8.59
N LYS A 21 -2.05 9.82 -8.96
CA LYS A 21 -2.18 8.35 -8.97
C LYS A 21 -1.18 7.74 -8.01
N ILE A 22 -1.66 6.87 -7.13
CA ILE A 22 -0.81 6.05 -6.26
C ILE A 22 -0.57 4.72 -6.99
N ARG A 23 0.69 4.34 -7.14
CA ARG A 23 1.09 3.06 -7.71
C ARG A 23 1.93 2.31 -6.69
N THR A 24 1.58 1.06 -6.46
CA THR A 24 2.26 0.17 -5.53
C THR A 24 2.83 -0.99 -6.33
N SER A 25 3.97 -1.51 -5.88
CA SER A 25 4.61 -2.66 -6.51
C SER A 25 5.24 -3.51 -5.40
N ALA A 26 5.09 -4.81 -5.53
CA ALA A 26 5.66 -5.80 -4.65
C ALA A 26 6.45 -6.81 -5.48
N TRP A 27 7.49 -7.36 -4.88
CA TRP A 27 8.34 -8.37 -5.49
C TRP A 27 8.34 -9.60 -4.58
N TYR A 28 8.12 -10.76 -5.19
CA TYR A 28 8.11 -12.05 -4.55
C TYR A 28 9.28 -12.88 -5.08
N ASP A 29 9.99 -13.56 -4.18
CA ASP A 29 11.12 -14.41 -4.53
C ASP A 29 10.81 -15.88 -4.19
N ASN A 30 10.21 -16.57 -5.15
CA ASN A 30 9.97 -18.02 -5.11
C ASN A 30 11.16 -18.83 -5.67
N SER A 31 12.37 -18.25 -5.77
CA SER A 31 13.52 -18.95 -6.32
C SER A 31 14.08 -19.99 -5.35
N ALA A 32 14.71 -21.05 -5.89
CA ALA A 32 15.41 -22.05 -5.08
C ALA A 32 16.64 -21.50 -4.33
N ALA A 33 17.08 -20.27 -4.64
CA ALA A 33 18.16 -19.60 -3.94
C ALA A 33 17.71 -18.93 -2.63
N ASN A 34 16.41 -18.68 -2.47
CA ASN A 34 15.84 -18.08 -1.26
C ASN A 34 15.78 -19.12 -0.13
N LYS A 35 16.78 -19.11 0.77
CA LYS A 35 16.85 -20.02 1.93
C LYS A 35 15.69 -19.87 2.92
N SER A 36 14.95 -18.77 2.85
CA SER A 36 13.77 -18.54 3.69
C SER A 36 12.50 -19.13 3.09
N ASN A 37 12.55 -19.57 1.82
CA ASN A 37 11.44 -20.27 1.17
C ASN A 37 11.50 -21.76 1.53
N PRO A 38 10.49 -22.31 2.25
CA PRO A 38 10.50 -23.71 2.68
C PRO A 38 10.38 -24.70 1.52
N ASP A 39 9.73 -24.31 0.41
CA ASP A 39 9.59 -25.15 -0.78
C ASP A 39 9.37 -24.29 -2.05
N PRO A 40 10.40 -24.12 -2.90
CA PRO A 40 10.31 -23.32 -4.13
C PRO A 40 9.57 -24.03 -5.27
N THR A 41 9.13 -25.28 -5.08
CA THR A 41 8.44 -26.06 -6.13
C THR A 41 6.92 -25.93 -6.07
N VAL A 42 6.40 -25.31 -5.00
CA VAL A 42 4.98 -25.12 -4.77
C VAL A 42 4.56 -23.73 -5.25
N ASP A 43 3.44 -23.66 -5.94
CA ASP A 43 2.81 -22.39 -6.30
C ASP A 43 2.20 -21.75 -5.05
N VAL A 44 2.58 -20.50 -4.80
CA VAL A 44 1.98 -19.67 -3.74
C VAL A 44 0.93 -18.77 -4.38
N HIS A 45 -0.26 -18.77 -3.80
CA HIS A 45 -1.38 -17.95 -4.23
C HIS A 45 -1.72 -16.90 -3.18
N TRP A 46 -2.43 -15.85 -3.59
CA TRP A 46 -2.96 -14.87 -2.65
C TRP A 46 -4.00 -15.51 -1.71
N GLY A 47 -4.00 -15.13 -0.44
CA GLY A 47 -5.04 -15.53 0.51
C GLY A 47 -4.74 -15.16 1.96
N ASP A 48 -5.67 -15.51 2.86
CA ASP A 48 -5.65 -15.08 4.26
C ASP A 48 -4.77 -15.96 5.18
N GLN A 49 -4.33 -17.12 4.69
CA GLN A 49 -3.57 -18.07 5.49
C GLN A 49 -2.08 -17.78 5.48
N THR A 50 -1.36 -18.22 6.52
CA THR A 50 0.08 -17.93 6.68
C THR A 50 0.99 -18.56 5.63
N TRP A 51 0.51 -19.54 4.88
CA TRP A 51 1.20 -20.17 3.74
C TRP A 51 0.72 -19.64 2.39
N GLN A 52 -0.14 -18.62 2.39
CA GLN A 52 -0.57 -17.88 1.23
C GLN A 52 0.12 -16.51 1.23
N GLU A 53 0.21 -15.89 0.05
CA GLU A 53 0.85 -14.60 -0.12
C GLU A 53 -0.12 -13.45 0.13
N MET A 54 0.40 -12.30 0.55
CA MET A 54 -0.37 -11.08 0.73
C MET A 54 0.35 -9.87 0.14
N GLN A 55 -0.38 -9.04 -0.60
CA GLN A 55 0.06 -7.69 -0.96
C GLN A 55 -0.90 -6.69 -0.33
N PHE A 56 -0.39 -5.85 0.56
CA PHE A 56 -1.19 -4.79 1.18
C PHE A 56 -0.43 -3.47 1.14
N THR A 57 -1.18 -2.38 0.94
CA THR A 57 -0.64 -1.02 1.09
C THR A 57 -1.64 -0.15 1.81
N ALA A 58 -1.21 0.39 2.95
CA ALA A 58 -1.93 1.41 3.69
C ALA A 58 -1.21 2.75 3.59
N PHE A 59 -1.97 3.84 3.61
CA PHE A 59 -1.46 5.18 3.81
C PHE A 59 -2.47 6.00 4.61
N ALA A 60 -1.97 6.82 5.53
CA ALA A 60 -2.79 7.81 6.22
C ALA A 60 -2.85 9.10 5.39
N PHE A 61 -4.02 9.73 5.35
CA PHE A 61 -4.20 11.03 4.70
C PHE A 61 -5.10 11.93 5.55
N SER A 62 -4.93 13.24 5.37
CA SER A 62 -5.84 14.25 5.91
C SER A 62 -6.46 15.04 4.76
N LEU A 63 -7.70 15.50 4.97
CA LEU A 63 -8.35 16.43 4.06
C LEU A 63 -8.00 17.85 4.50
N ASP A 64 -7.72 18.72 3.53
CA ASP A 64 -7.62 20.15 3.80
C ASP A 64 -9.03 20.69 4.02
N SER A 65 -9.25 21.42 5.12
CA SER A 65 -10.56 21.99 5.45
C SER A 65 -10.91 23.23 4.62
N SER A 66 -10.03 23.68 3.72
CA SER A 66 -10.25 24.86 2.89
C SER A 66 -10.83 24.57 1.51
N SER A 67 -12.13 24.29 1.41
CA SER A 67 -12.97 24.73 0.28
C SER A 67 -14.44 24.38 0.47
N THR A 68 -15.16 25.17 1.26
CA THR A 68 -16.61 25.35 1.03
C THR A 68 -16.75 26.08 -0.30
N THR A 69 -16.94 25.34 -1.39
CA THR A 69 -17.42 25.94 -2.64
C THR A 69 -18.90 26.21 -2.45
N THR A 70 -19.25 27.41 -2.00
CA THR A 70 -20.62 27.91 -2.10
C THR A 70 -20.91 28.11 -3.57
N VAL A 71 -21.55 27.12 -4.20
CA VAL A 71 -22.22 27.35 -5.50
C VAL A 71 -23.46 28.18 -5.18
N GLN A 72 -23.33 29.50 -5.30
CA GLN A 72 -24.47 30.40 -5.24
C GLN A 72 -25.21 30.28 -6.57
N GLU A 73 -26.22 29.41 -6.59
CA GLU A 73 -27.10 29.24 -7.73
C GLU A 73 -28.00 30.49 -7.85
N GLN A 74 -27.64 31.41 -8.75
CA GLN A 74 -28.54 32.46 -9.20
C GLN A 74 -29.38 31.91 -10.35
N ARG A 75 -30.61 31.50 -10.05
CA ARG A 75 -31.78 31.76 -10.90
C ARG A 75 -33.09 31.61 -10.13
#